data_AF-W2PKJ0-F1
#
_entry.id   AF-W2PKJ0-F1
#
_cell.length_a   1.000
_cell.length_b   1.000
_cell.length_c   1.000
_cell.angle_alpha   90.00
_cell.angle_beta   90.00
_cell.angle_gamma   90.00
#
_symmetry.space_group_name_H-M   'P 1'
#
loop_
_entity.id
_entity.type
_entity.pdbx_description
1 polymer ?
#
loop_
_entity_poly.entity_id
_entity_poly.type
_entity_poly.pdbx_seq_one_letter_code
_entity_poly.pdbx_strand_id
1 'polypeptide(L)'
;MIGCASHQFNLAVQALMREDDDILDKIHDLMVKLNTIKNWHHLREADTLMPVYRNTTRWISTFSMIDRYFRIYSKLDRIDDQLADVIPTPRENVRLKALFEDLKNLESVNKKLQTTMVSLLDVRALSSNITLRIP
;
A
#
# COMPACT_ATOMS: atom_id res chain seq x y z
N MET A 1 -8.00 3.12 27.06
CA MET A 1 -8.44 3.41 25.68
C MET A 1 -8.04 2.22 24.84
N ILE A 2 -8.98 1.32 24.52
CA ILE A 2 -8.68 0.13 23.71
C ILE A 2 -8.43 0.64 22.28
N GLY A 3 -7.19 0.53 21.80
CA GLY A 3 -6.89 0.89 20.42
C GLY A 3 -7.78 0.08 19.49
N CYS A 4 -8.54 0.75 18.62
CA CYS A 4 -9.42 0.10 17.64
C CYS A 4 -8.65 -1.02 16.92
N ALA A 5 -9.31 -2.14 16.58
CA ALA A 5 -8.68 -3.28 15.89
C ALA A 5 -7.90 -2.85 14.64
N SER A 6 -8.39 -1.83 13.91
CA SER A 6 -7.70 -1.21 12.78
C SER A 6 -6.36 -0.55 13.15
N HIS A 7 -6.28 0.07 14.33
CA HIS A 7 -5.04 0.68 14.83
C HIS A 7 -4.03 -0.40 15.23
N GLN A 8 -4.45 -1.45 15.94
CA GLN A 8 -3.58 -2.58 16.28
C GLN A 8 -3.08 -3.28 15.01
N PHE A 9 -3.95 -3.44 14.02
CA PHE A 9 -3.59 -3.97 12.71
C PHE A 9 -2.54 -3.09 12.02
N ASN A 10 -2.74 -1.76 11.96
CA ASN A 10 -1.76 -0.84 11.39
C ASN A 10 -0.40 -0.93 12.08
N LEU A 11 -0.37 -1.05 13.41
CA LEU A 11 0.88 -1.23 14.17
C LEU A 11 1.58 -2.56 13.83
N ALA A 12 0.83 -3.66 13.71
CA ALA A 12 1.38 -4.96 13.35
C ALA A 12 1.98 -4.94 11.93
N VAL A 13 1.28 -4.34 10.96
CA VAL A 13 1.79 -4.21 9.58
C VAL A 13 3.03 -3.32 9.53
N GLN A 14 3.08 -2.24 10.32
CA GLN A 14 4.29 -1.41 10.41
C GLN A 14 5.48 -2.15 11.01
N ALA A 15 5.26 -3.04 11.98
CA ALA A 15 6.32 -3.86 12.53
C ALA A 15 6.88 -4.83 11.47
N LEU A 16 6.00 -5.45 10.66
CA LEU A 16 6.40 -6.33 9.56
C LEU A 16 7.27 -5.61 8.51
N MET A 17 6.86 -4.40 8.11
CA MET A 17 7.58 -3.64 7.08
C MET A 17 8.96 -3.12 7.53
N ARG A 18 9.26 -3.13 8.84
CA ARG A 18 10.47 -2.53 9.39
C ARG A 18 11.75 -3.21 8.89
N GLU A 19 11.70 -4.49 8.56
CA GLU A 19 12.87 -5.24 8.07
C GLU A 19 13.27 -4.89 6.63
N ASP A 20 12.36 -4.31 5.87
CA ASP A 20 12.57 -3.90 4.47
C ASP A 20 12.46 -2.37 4.31
N ASP A 21 12.56 -1.60 5.40
CA ASP A 21 12.38 -0.13 5.37
C ASP A 21 13.43 0.56 4.47
N ASP A 22 14.63 -0.02 4.37
CA ASP A 22 15.70 0.40 3.47
C ASP A 22 15.28 0.30 1.99
N ILE A 23 14.68 -0.83 1.62
CA ILE A 23 14.16 -1.05 0.26
C ILE A 23 12.97 -0.12 -0.01
N LEU A 24 12.12 0.09 1.00
CA LEU A 24 10.95 0.97 0.89
C LEU A 24 11.35 2.44 0.74
N ASP A 25 12.40 2.89 1.42
CA ASP A 25 12.96 4.24 1.26
C ASP A 25 13.59 4.41 -0.14
N LYS A 26 14.31 3.41 -0.62
CA LYS A 26 14.86 3.42 -1.99
C LYS A 26 13.76 3.56 -3.06
N ILE A 27 12.63 2.86 -2.88
CA ILE A 27 11.47 3.00 -3.77
C ILE A 27 10.82 4.37 -3.62
N HIS A 28 10.74 4.90 -2.40
CA HIS A 28 10.23 6.24 -2.17
C HIS A 28 11.07 7.28 -2.93
N ASP A 29 12.39 7.22 -2.82
CA ASP A 29 13.31 8.10 -3.53
C ASP A 29 13.18 7.97 -5.05
N LEU A 30 13.01 6.74 -5.56
CA LEU A 30 12.70 6.51 -6.97
C LEU A 30 11.39 7.19 -7.37
N MET A 31 10.34 7.04 -6.57
CA MET A 31 9.04 7.68 -6.84
C MET A 31 9.15 9.22 -6.84
N VAL A 32 9.94 9.79 -5.92
CA VAL A 32 10.24 11.23 -5.89
C VAL A 32 10.97 11.68 -7.14
N LYS A 33 12.02 10.97 -7.56
CA LYS A 33 12.77 11.29 -8.78
C LYS A 33 11.89 11.19 -10.02
N LEU A 34 11.08 10.14 -10.13
CA LEU A 34 10.11 9.97 -11.19
C LEU A 34 9.05 11.07 -11.21
N ASN A 35 8.81 11.72 -10.06
CA ASN A 35 7.86 12.81 -9.97
C ASN A 35 8.40 14.19 -10.42
N THR A 36 9.59 14.23 -11.00
CA THR A 36 10.15 15.44 -11.60
C THR A 36 9.46 15.77 -12.93
N ILE A 37 9.33 17.05 -13.27
CA ILE A 37 8.67 17.52 -14.51
C ILE A 37 9.22 16.81 -15.76
N LYS A 38 10.54 16.61 -15.87
CA LYS A 38 11.16 15.91 -17.00
C LYS A 38 10.67 14.46 -17.11
N ASN A 39 10.75 13.71 -16.01
CA ASN A 39 10.33 12.32 -15.95
C ASN A 39 8.81 12.17 -16.12
N TRP A 40 8.02 13.15 -15.71
CA TRP A 40 6.58 13.20 -15.98
C TRP A 40 6.26 13.19 -17.46
N HIS A 41 7.00 13.95 -18.28
CA HIS A 41 6.79 13.95 -19.73
C HIS A 41 7.07 12.55 -20.31
N HIS A 42 8.20 11.95 -19.96
CA HIS A 42 8.54 10.59 -20.40
C HIS A 42 7.55 9.53 -19.92
N LEU A 43 7.07 9.63 -18.68
CA LEU A 43 6.03 8.73 -18.15
C LEU A 43 4.74 8.83 -18.95
N ARG A 44 4.33 10.04 -19.35
CA ARG A 44 3.14 10.25 -20.19
C ARG A 44 3.34 9.70 -21.61
N GLU A 45 4.49 9.95 -22.22
CA GLU A 45 4.82 9.39 -23.55
C GLU A 45 4.82 7.86 -23.54
N ALA A 46 5.30 7.26 -22.45
CA ALA A 46 5.31 5.81 -22.26
C ALA A 46 3.95 5.24 -21.82
N ASP A 47 2.87 6.04 -21.76
CA ASP A 47 1.55 5.66 -21.24
C ASP A 47 1.63 4.99 -19.85
N THR A 48 2.42 5.59 -18.97
CA THR A 48 2.77 5.03 -17.67
C THR A 48 2.00 5.73 -16.56
N LEU A 49 1.64 4.96 -15.54
CA LEU A 49 0.98 5.45 -14.36
C LEU A 49 1.86 6.43 -13.57
N MET A 50 1.24 7.46 -13.01
CA MET A 50 1.92 8.46 -12.19
C MET A 50 2.49 7.84 -10.89
N PRO A 51 3.65 8.29 -10.40
CA PRO A 51 4.21 7.85 -9.12
C PRO A 51 3.29 8.11 -7.94
N VAL A 52 3.41 7.30 -6.89
CA VAL A 52 2.65 7.43 -5.63
C VAL A 52 3.63 7.39 -4.47
N TYR A 53 3.41 8.22 -3.45
CA TYR A 53 4.26 8.30 -2.27
C TYR A 53 3.75 7.46 -1.11
N ARG A 54 4.67 6.88 -0.34
CA ARG A 54 4.36 6.36 1.00
C ARG A 54 4.18 7.51 2.00
N ASN A 55 3.20 7.35 2.86
CA ASN A 55 3.09 8.01 4.15
C ASN A 55 3.45 6.97 5.22
N THR A 56 4.58 7.16 5.89
CA THR A 56 5.16 6.23 6.86
C THR A 56 4.16 5.79 7.95
N THR A 57 3.22 6.67 8.32
CA THR A 57 2.23 6.38 9.36
C THR A 57 1.06 5.50 8.89
N ARG A 58 0.89 5.27 7.58
CA ARG A 58 -0.24 4.54 7.00
C ARG A 58 0.24 3.46 6.03
N TRP A 59 0.18 2.20 6.47
CA TRP A 59 0.66 1.07 5.68
C TRP A 59 -0.01 0.94 4.28
N ILE A 60 -1.27 1.35 4.14
CA ILE A 60 -2.00 1.35 2.85
C ILE A 60 -1.30 2.21 1.78
N SER A 61 -0.66 3.30 2.19
CA SER A 61 0.08 4.15 1.25
C SER A 61 1.37 3.49 0.77
N THR A 62 2.08 2.78 1.66
CA THR A 62 3.21 1.93 1.30
C THR A 62 2.78 0.83 0.36
N PHE A 63 1.69 0.13 0.66
CA PHE A 63 1.10 -0.87 -0.23
C PHE A 63 0.81 -0.32 -1.63
N SER A 64 0.18 0.86 -1.70
CA SER A 64 -0.16 1.52 -2.96
C SER A 64 1.08 1.96 -3.74
N MET A 65 2.13 2.41 -3.05
CA MET A 65 3.42 2.75 -3.65
C MET A 65 4.09 1.52 -4.26
N ILE A 66 4.10 0.38 -3.56
CA ILE A 66 4.69 -0.86 -4.06
C ILE A 66 3.92 -1.40 -5.27
N ASP A 67 2.58 -1.40 -5.22
CA ASP A 67 1.75 -1.76 -6.39
C ASP A 67 2.07 -0.86 -7.59
N ARG A 68 2.17 0.45 -7.35
CA ARG A 68 2.51 1.42 -8.39
C ARG A 68 3.90 1.16 -8.96
N TYR A 69 4.87 0.88 -8.10
CA TYR A 69 6.24 0.57 -8.51
C TYR A 69 6.27 -0.59 -9.51
N PHE A 70 5.64 -1.73 -9.20
CA PHE A 70 5.64 -2.88 -10.09
C PHE A 70 4.95 -2.62 -11.44
N ARG A 71 3.96 -1.72 -11.49
CA ARG A 71 3.32 -1.30 -12.74
C ARG A 71 4.19 -0.39 -13.60
N ILE A 72 5.06 0.40 -12.99
CA ILE A 72 5.99 1.31 -13.66
C ILE A 72 7.29 0.59 -14.03
N TYR A 73 7.69 -0.43 -13.25
CA TYR A 73 9.00 -1.08 -13.33
C TYR A 73 9.41 -1.51 -14.73
N SER A 74 8.50 -2.12 -15.50
CA SER A 74 8.75 -2.58 -16.88
C SER A 74 9.00 -1.45 -17.89
N LYS A 75 8.74 -0.20 -17.52
CA LYS A 75 8.89 0.98 -18.36
C LYS A 75 10.05 1.88 -17.91
N LEU A 76 10.72 1.57 -16.81
CA LEU A 76 11.81 2.38 -16.27
C LEU A 76 13.00 2.49 -17.23
N ASP A 77 13.29 1.42 -17.98
CA ASP A 77 14.38 1.38 -18.98
C ASP A 77 14.23 2.44 -20.10
N ARG A 78 13.06 3.08 -20.22
CA ARG A 78 12.76 4.08 -21.26
C ARG A 78 12.76 5.53 -20.76
N ILE A 79 12.95 5.75 -19.45
CA ILE A 79 12.68 7.06 -18.83
C ILE A 79 13.94 7.91 -18.72
N ASP A 80 14.95 7.45 -17.99
CA ASP A 80 16.18 8.23 -17.76
C ASP A 80 17.29 7.33 -17.20
N ASP A 81 18.47 7.37 -17.82
CA ASP A 81 19.67 6.65 -17.39
C ASP A 81 20.13 7.06 -15.97
N GLN A 82 19.81 8.27 -15.52
CA GLN A 82 20.12 8.77 -14.17
C GLN A 82 19.28 8.10 -13.07
N LEU A 83 18.26 7.30 -13.45
CA LEU A 83 17.49 6.49 -12.51
C LEU A 83 18.19 5.18 -12.15
N ALA A 84 19.21 4.75 -12.90
CA ALA A 84 19.90 3.47 -12.68
C ALA A 84 20.39 3.28 -11.24
N ASP A 85 20.90 4.34 -10.61
CA ASP A 85 21.44 4.31 -9.25
C ASP A 85 20.37 4.08 -8.16
N VAL A 86 19.12 4.43 -8.45
CA VAL A 86 17.99 4.29 -7.49
C VAL A 86 17.08 3.13 -7.82
N ILE A 87 17.28 2.45 -8.95
CA ILE A 87 16.52 1.25 -9.28
C ILE A 87 16.90 0.13 -8.30
N PRO A 88 15.91 -0.50 -7.63
CA PRO A 88 16.17 -1.69 -6.83
C PRO A 88 16.83 -2.80 -7.66
N THR A 89 17.84 -3.43 -7.07
CA THR A 89 18.52 -4.59 -7.65
C THR A 89 17.55 -5.77 -7.80
N PRO A 90 17.87 -6.76 -8.66
CA PRO A 90 17.02 -7.95 -8.80
C PRO A 90 16.74 -8.67 -7.47
N ARG A 91 17.73 -8.70 -6.56
CA ARG A 91 17.58 -9.32 -5.23
C ARG A 91 16.62 -8.52 -4.33
N GLU A 92 16.75 -7.19 -4.32
CA GLU A 92 15.83 -6.30 -3.60
C GLU A 92 14.40 -6.44 -4.15
N ASN A 93 14.25 -6.58 -5.47
CA ASN A 93 12.95 -6.78 -6.11
C ASN A 93 12.27 -8.09 -5.73
N VAL A 94 13.04 -9.18 -5.59
CA VAL A 94 12.50 -10.45 -5.09
C VAL A 94 12.00 -10.30 -3.65
N ARG A 95 12.79 -9.63 -2.78
CA ARG A 95 12.37 -9.35 -1.39
C ARG A 95 11.12 -8.48 -1.34
N LEU A 96 11.10 -7.39 -2.10
CA LEU A 96 9.96 -6.49 -2.20
C LEU A 96 8.69 -7.20 -2.66
N LYS A 97 8.82 -8.12 -3.63
CA LYS A 97 7.69 -8.90 -4.12
C LYS A 97 7.13 -9.83 -3.04
N ALA A 98 8.00 -10.48 -2.25
CA ALA A 98 7.55 -11.29 -1.12
C ALA A 98 6.77 -10.44 -0.09
N LEU A 99 7.34 -9.30 0.32
CA LEU A 99 6.66 -8.34 1.20
C LEU A 99 5.31 -7.90 0.63
N PHE A 100 5.24 -7.63 -0.68
CA PHE A 100 4.01 -7.17 -1.32
C PHE A 100 2.90 -8.23 -1.27
N GLU A 101 3.24 -9.51 -1.46
CA GLU A 101 2.27 -10.60 -1.35
C GLU A 101 1.78 -10.77 0.10
N ASP A 102 2.65 -10.62 1.10
CA ASP A 102 2.25 -10.61 2.51
C ASP A 102 1.28 -9.46 2.80
N LEU A 103 1.58 -8.26 2.30
CA LEU A 103 0.70 -7.09 2.45
C LEU A 103 -0.65 -7.29 1.74
N LYS A 104 -0.70 -7.95 0.57
CA LYS A 104 -1.97 -8.29 -0.10
C LYS A 104 -2.82 -9.24 0.74
N ASN A 105 -2.21 -10.27 1.31
CA ASN A 105 -2.90 -11.22 2.17
C ASN A 105 -3.50 -10.50 3.39
N LEU A 106 -2.71 -9.61 4.01
CA LEU A 106 -3.13 -8.78 5.12
C LEU A 106 -4.26 -7.81 4.73
N GLU A 107 -4.19 -7.18 3.55
CA GLU A 107 -5.27 -6.32 3.04
C GLU A 107 -6.58 -7.09 2.86
N SER A 108 -6.51 -8.30 2.31
CA SER A 108 -7.66 -9.19 2.14
C SER A 108 -8.29 -9.57 3.48
N VAL A 109 -7.47 -9.93 4.48
CA VAL A 109 -7.94 -10.24 5.85
C VAL A 109 -8.59 -9.01 6.48
N ASN A 110 -7.98 -7.83 6.37
CA ASN A 110 -8.51 -6.58 6.91
C ASN A 110 -9.87 -6.22 6.28
N LYS A 111 -10.00 -6.35 4.95
CA LYS A 111 -11.27 -6.12 4.24
C LYS A 111 -12.36 -7.07 4.73
N LYS A 112 -12.06 -8.36 4.86
CA LYS A 112 -13.01 -9.36 5.39
C LYS A 112 -13.45 -9.05 6.81
N LEU A 113 -12.51 -8.73 7.70
CA LEU A 113 -12.80 -8.36 9.10
C LEU A 113 -13.71 -7.13 9.17
N GLN A 114 -13.44 -6.11 8.36
CA GLN A 114 -14.27 -4.90 8.31
C GLN A 114 -15.69 -5.20 7.80
N THR A 115 -15.84 -5.98 6.73
CA THR A 115 -17.16 -6.39 6.23
C THR A 115 -17.95 -7.19 7.28
N THR A 116 -17.30 -8.12 7.98
CA THR A 116 -17.95 -8.88 9.07
C THR A 116 -18.36 -7.97 10.22
N MET A 117 -17.49 -7.05 10.66
CA MET A 117 -17.85 -6.09 11.73
C MET A 117 -19.03 -5.20 11.34
N VAL A 118 -19.05 -4.69 10.10
CA VAL A 118 -20.18 -3.88 9.58
C VAL A 118 -21.46 -4.71 9.58
N SER A 119 -21.42 -5.94 9.07
CA SER A 119 -22.60 -6.83 9.05
C SER A 119 -23.16 -7.13 10.45
N LEU A 120 -22.30 -7.31 11.46
CA LEU A 120 -22.74 -7.53 12.85
C LEU A 120 -23.38 -6.28 13.47
N LEU A 121 -22.87 -5.09 13.13
CA LEU A 121 -23.49 -3.82 13.55
C LEU A 121 -24.84 -3.63 12.87
N ASP A 122 -24.97 -3.97 11.58
CA ASP A 122 -26.23 -3.92 10.85
C ASP A 122 -27.28 -4.88 11.43
N VAL A 123 -26.89 -6.11 11.79
CA VAL A 123 -27.76 -7.08 12.48
C VAL A 123 -28.19 -6.56 13.86
N ARG A 124 -27.29 -5.93 14.62
CA ARG A 124 -27.62 -5.32 15.93
C ARG A 124 -28.55 -4.12 15.79
N ALA A 125 -28.37 -3.29 14.76
CA ALA A 125 -29.27 -2.17 14.46
C ALA A 125 -30.68 -2.65 14.11
N LEU A 126 -30.79 -3.72 13.31
CA LEU A 126 -32.07 -4.37 13.01
C LEU A 126 -32.73 -4.99 14.26
N SER A 127 -31.95 -5.67 15.11
CA SER A 127 -32.46 -6.25 16.36
C SER A 127 -32.94 -5.18 17.36
N SER A 128 -32.27 -4.03 17.42
CA SER A 128 -32.65 -2.93 18.32
C SER A 128 -34.00 -2.30 17.94
N ASN A 129 -34.34 -2.28 16.64
CA ASN A 129 -35.64 -1.81 16.15
C ASN A 129 -36.79 -2.79 16.40
N ILE A 130 -36.51 -4.07 16.68
CA ILE A 130 -37.54 -5.08 16.99
C ILE A 130 -37.89 -5.06 18.49
N THR A 131 -37.02 -4.55 19.35
CA THR A 131 -37.23 -4.56 20.81
C THR A 131 -38.14 -3.41 21.31
N LEU A 132 -38.49 -2.45 20.45
CA LEU A 132 -39.46 -1.37 20.77
C LEU A 132 -40.91 -1.68 20.35
N ARG A 133 -41.21 -2.93 19.99
CA ARG A 133 -42.54 -3.32 19.50
C ARG A 133 -43.02 -4.64 20.09
N ILE A 134 -43.09 -4.70 21.42
CA ILE A 134 -43.96 -5.65 22.11
C ILE A 134 -44.74 -4.83 23.16
N PRO A 135 -46.09 -4.85 23.13
CA PRO A 135 -46.94 -4.06 24.03
C PRO A 135 -46.83 -4.49 25.50
#